data_AF-A0A2S2NCZ6-F1
#
_entry.id   AF-A0A2S2NCZ6-F1
#
_cell.length_a   1.000
_cell.length_b   1.000
_cell.length_c   1.000
_cell.angle_alpha   90.00
_cell.angle_beta   90.00
_cell.angle_gamma   90.00
#
_symmetry.space_group_name_H-M   'P 1'
#
loop_
_entity.id
_entity.type
_entity.pdbx_description
1 polymer ?
#
loop_
_entity_poly.entity_id
_entity_poly.type
_entity_poly.pdbx_seq_one_letter_code
_entity_poly.pdbx_strand_id
1 'polypeptide(L)'
;KSSIDLSDQKASYSNPLRRSLKWYRKVFIDILFNIGVVNSSHLYNSVTKNKTSITYFRTSLVESLIKKSNIIYRPLEKNHQLVAVKKGRCYKCYMKTSGRKG
;
A
#
# COMPACT_ATOMS: atom_id res chain seq x y z
N LYS A 1 -1.19 15.02 30.57
CA LYS A 1 -1.79 13.66 30.46
C LYS A 1 -2.94 13.59 29.45
N SER A 2 -3.59 14.70 29.09
CA SER A 2 -4.73 14.79 28.15
C SER A 2 -4.44 14.47 26.67
N SER A 3 -3.17 14.43 26.25
CA SER A 3 -2.83 14.20 24.84
C SER A 3 -3.11 12.76 24.40
N ILE A 4 -2.98 11.82 25.33
CA ILE A 4 -3.22 10.38 25.10
C ILE A 4 -4.73 10.16 24.93
N ASP A 5 -5.54 10.75 25.82
CA ASP A 5 -7.00 10.68 25.77
C ASP A 5 -7.57 11.26 24.47
N LEU A 6 -6.99 12.36 23.99
CA LEU A 6 -7.42 13.02 22.75
C LEU A 6 -7.05 12.19 21.51
N SER A 7 -5.93 11.47 21.54
CA SER A 7 -5.57 10.51 20.50
C SER A 7 -6.51 9.31 20.49
N ASP A 8 -6.85 8.78 21.66
CA ASP A 8 -7.78 7.66 21.81
C ASP A 8 -9.21 8.03 21.35
N GLN A 9 -9.66 9.25 21.67
CA GLN A 9 -10.94 9.78 21.19
C GLN A 9 -10.98 9.88 19.65
N LYS A 10 -9.87 10.26 19.01
CA LYS A 10 -9.79 10.32 17.54
C LYS A 10 -9.77 8.94 16.88
N ALA A 11 -9.25 7.92 17.57
CA ALA A 11 -9.27 6.53 17.11
C ALA A 11 -10.66 5.90 17.28
N SER A 12 -11.35 6.16 18.38
CA SER A 12 -12.66 5.57 18.69
C SER A 12 -13.79 6.08 17.79
N TYR A 13 -13.76 7.35 17.35
CA TYR A 13 -14.83 7.98 16.56
C TYR A 13 -15.08 7.33 15.18
N SER A 14 -14.19 6.46 14.72
CA SER A 14 -14.17 5.92 13.36
C SER A 14 -13.56 4.53 13.28
N ASN A 15 -13.83 3.70 14.30
CA ASN A 15 -13.18 2.41 14.41
C ASN A 15 -13.71 1.44 13.32
N PRO A 16 -12.88 0.96 12.37
CA PRO A 16 -13.31 -0.02 11.37
C PRO A 16 -13.45 -1.45 11.94
N LEU A 17 -13.21 -1.62 13.24
CA LEU A 17 -13.25 -2.89 13.92
C LEU A 17 -14.66 -3.51 13.89
N ARG A 18 -14.81 -4.58 13.11
CA ARG A 18 -16.01 -5.42 13.08
C ARG A 18 -15.86 -6.62 14.02
N ARG A 19 -16.99 -7.20 14.44
CA ARG A 19 -17.01 -8.43 15.25
C ARG A 19 -16.20 -9.52 14.53
N SER A 20 -15.13 -9.98 15.16
CA SER A 20 -14.25 -11.04 14.63
C SER A 20 -13.95 -12.06 15.72
N LEU A 21 -13.90 -13.34 15.34
CA LEU A 21 -13.59 -14.47 16.23
C LEU A 21 -12.09 -14.56 16.55
N LYS A 22 -11.23 -14.06 15.67
CA LYS A 22 -9.77 -14.15 15.81
C LYS A 22 -9.21 -12.83 16.33
N TRP A 23 -8.62 -12.84 17.52
CA TRP A 23 -8.14 -11.65 18.22
C TRP A 23 -7.07 -10.87 17.43
N TYR A 24 -6.15 -11.57 16.75
CA TYR A 24 -5.06 -10.94 16.00
C TYR A 24 -5.55 -10.09 14.82
N ARG A 25 -6.71 -10.42 14.24
CA ARG A 25 -7.32 -9.62 13.16
C ARG A 25 -7.78 -8.27 13.70
N LYS A 26 -8.25 -8.22 14.95
CA LYS A 26 -8.63 -6.98 15.61
C LYS A 26 -7.42 -6.07 15.79
N VAL A 27 -6.32 -6.64 16.30
CA VAL A 27 -5.06 -5.92 16.52
C VAL A 27 -4.49 -5.39 15.20
N PHE A 28 -4.47 -6.20 14.14
CA PHE A 28 -3.96 -5.75 12.84
C PHE A 28 -4.78 -4.59 12.26
N ILE A 29 -6.11 -4.69 12.29
CA ILE A 29 -7.02 -3.63 11.80
C ILE A 29 -6.81 -2.35 12.61
N ASP A 30 -6.68 -2.46 13.93
CA ASP A 30 -6.46 -1.32 14.82
C ASP A 30 -5.13 -0.62 14.52
N ILE A 31 -4.03 -1.38 14.41
CA ILE A 31 -2.72 -0.82 14.06
C ILE A 31 -2.76 -0.16 12.67
N LEU A 32 -3.32 -0.83 11.67
CA LEU A 32 -3.28 -0.34 10.29
C LEU A 32 -4.16 0.91 10.09
N PHE A 33 -5.38 0.89 10.62
CA PHE A 33 -6.35 1.96 10.36
C PHE A 33 -6.43 3.04 11.43
N ASN A 34 -6.19 2.73 12.71
CA ASN A 34 -6.16 3.77 13.74
C ASN A 34 -4.79 4.41 13.83
N ILE A 35 -3.71 3.63 13.94
CA ILE A 35 -2.36 4.20 14.07
C ILE A 35 -1.84 4.68 12.71
N GLY A 36 -1.89 3.81 11.69
CA GLY A 36 -1.36 4.11 10.36
C GLY A 36 -2.01 5.34 9.72
N VAL A 37 -3.34 5.37 9.64
CA VAL A 37 -4.07 6.48 8.98
C VAL A 37 -3.93 7.80 9.75
N VAL A 38 -3.95 7.78 11.10
CA VAL A 38 -3.73 8.99 11.90
C VAL A 38 -2.34 9.55 11.64
N ASN A 39 -1.31 8.70 11.66
CA ASN A 39 0.06 9.13 11.37
C ASN A 39 0.21 9.67 9.95
N SER A 40 -0.37 8.99 8.95
CA SER A 40 -0.38 9.48 7.56
C SER A 40 -1.11 10.82 7.42
N SER A 41 -2.22 11.02 8.13
CA SER A 41 -2.96 12.29 8.11
C SER A 41 -2.14 13.44 8.72
N HIS A 42 -1.37 13.14 9.78
CA HIS A 42 -0.49 14.12 10.40
C HIS A 42 0.66 14.50 9.45
N LEU A 43 1.28 13.50 8.82
CA LEU A 43 2.36 13.70 7.84
C LEU A 43 1.87 14.49 6.62
N TYR A 44 0.68 14.17 6.12
CA TYR A 44 0.03 14.91 5.03
C TYR A 44 -0.21 16.38 5.38
N ASN A 45 -0.74 16.66 6.57
CA ASN A 45 -0.95 18.02 7.04
C ASN A 45 0.39 18.78 7.23
N SER A 46 1.46 18.08 7.63
CA SER A 46 2.80 18.66 7.75
C SER A 46 3.41 19.05 6.40
N VAL A 47 3.24 18.22 5.37
CA VAL A 47 3.81 18.44 4.03
C VAL A 47 3.01 19.48 3.25
N THR A 48 1.68 19.37 3.27
CA THR A 48 0.77 20.24 2.50
C THR A 48 0.51 21.58 3.21
N LYS A 49 0.89 21.72 4.49
CA LYS A 49 0.59 22.85 5.39
C LYS A 49 -0.91 23.19 5.53
N ASN A 50 -1.79 22.36 4.97
CA ASN A 50 -3.23 22.48 5.06
C ASN A 50 -3.75 21.54 6.11
N LYS A 51 -4.43 22.08 7.13
CA LYS A 51 -5.06 21.28 8.18
C LYS A 51 -6.36 20.69 7.65
N THR A 52 -6.30 19.46 7.15
CA THR A 52 -7.49 18.71 6.79
C THR A 52 -8.05 17.96 8.00
N SER A 53 -9.39 17.86 8.08
CA SER A 53 -10.03 17.03 9.10
C SER A 53 -9.74 15.56 8.83
N ILE A 54 -9.62 14.76 9.89
CA ILE A 54 -9.34 13.33 9.74
C ILE A 54 -10.46 12.59 9.00
N THR A 55 -11.70 13.07 9.11
CA THR A 55 -12.85 12.54 8.37
C THR A 55 -12.70 12.78 6.88
N TYR A 56 -12.36 14.00 6.47
CA TYR A 56 -12.13 14.34 5.07
C TYR A 56 -10.96 13.53 4.49
N PHE A 57 -9.86 13.41 5.23
CA PHE A 57 -8.71 12.60 4.83
C PHE A 57 -9.10 11.14 4.59
N ARG A 58 -9.90 10.55 5.49
CA ARG A 58 -10.38 9.17 5.34
C ARG A 58 -11.29 9.00 4.12
N THR A 59 -12.22 9.93 3.88
CA THR A 59 -13.10 9.89 2.70
C THR A 59 -12.29 9.95 1.42
N SER A 60 -11.34 10.89 1.32
CA SER A 60 -10.46 11.03 0.16
C SER A 60 -9.56 9.80 -0.06
N LEU A 61 -9.08 9.19 1.03
CA LEU A 61 -8.32 7.94 0.98
C LEU A 61 -9.17 6.80 0.42
N VAL A 62 -10.40 6.63 0.93
CA VAL A 62 -11.34 5.61 0.46
C VAL A 62 -11.68 5.82 -1.02
N GLU A 63 -11.98 7.05 -1.42
CA GLU A 63 -12.23 7.39 -2.82
C GLU A 63 -11.02 7.03 -3.71
N SER A 64 -9.81 7.33 -3.25
CA SER A 64 -8.57 7.00 -3.97
C SER A 64 -8.34 5.49 -4.10
N LEU A 65 -8.68 4.71 -3.07
CA LEU A 65 -8.57 3.24 -3.10
C LEU A 65 -9.66 2.58 -3.95
N ILE A 66 -10.86 3.15 -3.99
CA ILE A 66 -11.99 2.62 -4.76
C ILE A 66 -11.89 3.02 -6.24
N LYS A 67 -11.38 4.21 -6.53
CA LYS A 67 -11.20 4.70 -7.89
C LYS A 67 -10.21 3.79 -8.59
N LYS A 68 -10.73 2.84 -9.37
CA LYS A 68 -9.94 2.01 -10.27
C LYS A 68 -9.18 2.96 -11.18
N SER A 69 -7.90 3.16 -10.91
CA SER A 69 -6.98 3.53 -11.97
C SER A 69 -7.22 2.54 -13.10
N ASN A 70 -7.28 3.00 -14.35
CA ASN A 70 -7.27 2.08 -15.48
C ASN A 70 -6.07 1.17 -15.25
N ILE A 71 -6.33 -0.06 -14.80
CA ILE A 71 -5.28 -1.04 -14.57
C ILE A 71 -4.80 -1.27 -15.99
N ILE A 72 -3.70 -0.62 -16.36
CA ILE A 72 -3.05 -0.88 -17.62
C ILE A 72 -2.64 -2.34 -17.46
N TYR A 73 -3.46 -3.24 -18.01
CA TYR A 73 -3.06 -4.61 -18.26
C TYR A 73 -1.88 -4.47 -19.20
N ARG A 74 -0.69 -4.34 -18.62
CA ARG A 74 0.54 -4.55 -19.35
C ARG A 74 0.32 -5.95 -19.94
N PRO A 75 0.28 -6.09 -21.28
CA PRO A 75 0.06 -7.40 -21.87
C PRO A 75 1.01 -8.34 -21.16
N LEU A 76 0.49 -9.45 -20.61
CA LEU A 76 1.33 -10.45 -19.96
C LEU A 76 2.50 -10.67 -20.92
N GLU A 77 3.72 -10.27 -20.52
CA GLU A 77 4.88 -10.55 -21.35
C GLU A 77 4.85 -12.07 -21.56
N LYS A 78 4.75 -12.50 -22.81
CA LYS A 78 4.63 -13.91 -23.15
C LYS A 78 5.67 -14.67 -22.32
N ASN A 79 5.21 -15.55 -21.44
CA ASN A 79 6.09 -16.41 -20.65
C ASN A 79 7.12 -17.00 -21.62
N HIS A 80 8.40 -16.77 -21.37
CA HIS A 80 9.46 -17.23 -22.25
C HIS A 80 9.36 -18.76 -22.35
N GLN A 81 9.01 -19.28 -23.51
CA GLN A 81 9.04 -20.72 -23.74
C GLN A 81 10.48 -21.20 -23.65
N LEU A 82 10.75 -22.09 -22.70
CA LEU A 82 12.05 -22.73 -22.57
C LEU A 82 12.22 -23.69 -23.75
N VAL A 83 13.04 -23.29 -24.73
CA VAL A 83 13.47 -24.16 -25.81
C VAL A 83 14.69 -24.94 -25.34
N ALA A 84 14.71 -26.26 -25.54
CA ALA A 84 15.88 -27.08 -25.27
C ALA A 84 16.98 -26.72 -26.28
N VAL A 85 17.96 -25.91 -25.84
CA VAL A 85 19.13 -25.55 -26.65
C VAL A 85 20.36 -26.20 -26.04
N LYS A 86 21.31 -26.69 -26.86
CA LYS A 86 22.64 -27.17 -26.40
C LYS A 86 23.52 -26.06 -25.78
N LYS A 87 23.00 -24.83 -25.64
CA LYS A 87 23.64 -23.68 -24.99
C LYS A 87 22.95 -23.43 -23.65
N GLY A 88 23.72 -23.30 -22.56
CA GLY A 88 23.18 -23.09 -21.21
C GLY A 88 22.44 -21.76 -20.96
N ARG A 89 22.21 -20.92 -21.98
CA ARG A 89 21.53 -19.61 -21.86
C ARG A 89 20.71 -19.29 -23.12
N CYS A 90 19.57 -18.61 -22.95
CA CYS A 90 18.77 -18.10 -24.07
C CYS A 90 19.46 -16.90 -24.76
N TYR A 91 19.05 -16.59 -26.00
CA TYR A 91 19.63 -15.53 -26.83
C TYR A 91 19.63 -14.15 -26.14
N LYS A 92 18.51 -13.75 -25.51
CA LYS A 92 18.40 -12.48 -24.77
C LYS A 92 19.35 -12.42 -23.57
N CYS A 93 19.51 -13.51 -22.81
CA CYS A 93 20.41 -13.56 -21.66
C CYS A 93 21.90 -13.59 -22.05
N TYR A 94 22.21 -14.21 -23.19
CA TYR A 94 23.54 -14.15 -23.78
C TYR A 94 23.90 -12.71 -24.16
N MET A 95 23.03 -12.01 -24.89
CA MET A 95 23.21 -10.60 -25.29
C MET A 95 23.41 -9.66 -24.09
N LYS A 96 22.62 -9.84 -23.02
CA LYS A 96 22.78 -9.06 -21.78
C LYS A 96 24.11 -9.32 -21.07
N THR A 97 24.64 -10.54 -21.15
CA THR A 97 25.90 -10.91 -20.51
C THR A 97 27.11 -10.45 -21.34
N SER A 98 27.03 -10.55 -22.67
CA SER A 98 28.10 -10.11 -23.57
C SER A 98 28.28 -8.60 -23.52
N GLY A 99 27.21 -7.83 -23.39
CA GLY A 99 27.27 -6.37 -23.25
C GLY A 99 27.80 -5.87 -21.89
N ARG A 100 27.84 -6.73 -20.86
CA ARG A 100 28.42 -6.39 -19.53
C ARG A 100 29.92 -6.71 -19.41
N LYS A 101 30.52 -7.29 -20.44
CA LYS A 101 31.95 -7.63 -20.48
C LYS A 101 32.79 -6.56 -21.21
N GLY A 102 32.28 -5.34 -21.31
CA GLY A 102 33.02 -4.16 -21.79
C GLY A 102 33.42 -3.29 -20.61
#